data_AF-A0A2E3C0I9-F1
#
_entry.id   AF-A0A2E3C0I9-F1
#
_cell.length_a   1.000
_cell.length_b   1.000
_cell.length_c   1.000
_cell.angle_alpha   90.00
_cell.angle_beta   90.00
_cell.angle_gamma   90.00
#
_symmetry.space_group_name_H-M   'P 1'
#
loop_
_entity.id
_entity.type
_entity.pdbx_description
1 polymer ?
#
loop_
_entity_poly.entity_id
_entity_poly.type
_entity_poly.pdbx_seq_one_letter_code
_entity_poly.pdbx_strand_id
1 'polypeptide(L)'
;MKINSNKLKGRIIAQNGLIEEQKVCLDLQNPIIKNRLSTIIGNNYDKCTKVNGKHKCDIQSKNKILKCQIKKYKKNMFQQLDKNNISVLVNKIHELKDCEQILRGFCEYPLLPNKTHVDRSKTIKKMSTEFYTDEELKYFIKTLNDNRRKILNFVFFGSNIEMQPTYLVGVEYVKNKRTKIIAFEIKKIIEYLEKLEFKISLKKTTILLGDERIISFQRKGGDSNRKSSNKFQTKIILSKLVKYVDNAIFYY
;
A
#
# COMPACT_ATOMS: atom_id res chain seq x y z
N MET A 1 -20.62 28.85 -5.13
CA MET A 1 -20.28 27.46 -4.69
C MET A 1 -18.75 27.33 -4.54
N LYS A 2 -18.18 27.40 -3.33
CA LYS A 2 -16.73 27.22 -3.13
C LYS A 2 -16.39 25.73 -3.17
N ILE A 3 -15.85 25.25 -4.30
CA ILE A 3 -15.31 23.90 -4.41
C ILE A 3 -14.10 23.81 -3.48
N ASN A 4 -14.20 22.96 -2.46
CA ASN A 4 -13.16 22.76 -1.45
C ASN A 4 -11.84 22.28 -2.12
N SER A 5 -10.81 23.12 -2.10
CA SER A 5 -9.54 22.95 -2.84
C SER A 5 -8.85 21.60 -2.59
N ASN A 6 -8.98 21.05 -1.38
CA ASN A 6 -8.45 19.74 -1.02
C ASN A 6 -9.16 18.57 -1.72
N LYS A 7 -10.47 18.70 -1.96
CA LYS A 7 -11.26 17.68 -2.69
C LYS A 7 -10.87 17.66 -4.18
N LEU A 8 -10.62 18.83 -4.76
CA LEU A 8 -10.14 18.96 -6.13
C LEU A 8 -8.73 18.36 -6.29
N LYS A 9 -7.80 18.68 -5.38
CA LYS A 9 -6.45 18.09 -5.36
C LYS A 9 -6.49 16.56 -5.27
N GLY A 10 -7.33 15.99 -4.41
CA GLY A 10 -7.48 14.53 -4.28
C GLY A 10 -8.00 13.85 -5.56
N ARG A 11 -8.95 14.47 -6.25
CA ARG A 11 -9.50 13.97 -7.53
C ARG A 11 -8.44 13.97 -8.63
N ILE A 12 -7.67 15.06 -8.75
CA ILE A 12 -6.58 15.18 -9.73
C ILE A 12 -5.52 14.10 -9.50
N ILE A 13 -5.14 13.86 -8.24
CA ILE A 13 -4.18 12.80 -7.89
C ILE A 13 -4.69 11.42 -8.32
N ALA A 14 -5.96 11.11 -8.08
CA ALA A 14 -6.55 9.83 -8.47
C ALA A 14 -6.63 9.66 -9.99
N GLN A 15 -7.05 10.70 -10.73
CA GLN A 15 -7.09 10.69 -12.19
C GLN A 15 -5.68 10.51 -12.79
N ASN A 16 -4.68 11.17 -12.22
CA ASN A 16 -3.29 11.01 -12.65
C ASN A 16 -2.76 9.58 -12.44
N GLY A 17 -3.26 8.86 -11.44
CA GLY A 17 -2.95 7.43 -11.24
C GLY A 17 -3.48 6.57 -12.39
N LEU A 18 -4.75 6.75 -12.75
CA LEU A 18 -5.39 6.01 -13.85
C LEU A 18 -4.74 6.29 -15.21
N ILE A 19 -4.29 7.52 -15.44
CA ILE A 19 -3.53 7.89 -16.64
C ILE A 19 -2.16 7.20 -16.63
N GLU A 20 -1.52 7.07 -15.47
CA GLU A 20 -0.23 6.38 -15.36
C GLU A 20 -0.34 4.90 -15.72
N GLU A 21 -1.40 4.23 -15.27
CA GLU A 21 -1.66 2.82 -15.60
C GLU A 21 -1.73 2.61 -17.13
N GLN A 22 -2.39 3.52 -17.85
CA GLN A 22 -2.44 3.47 -19.32
C GLN A 22 -1.08 3.71 -19.97
N LYS A 23 -0.30 4.67 -19.46
CA LYS A 23 1.05 4.94 -19.97
C LYS A 23 1.99 3.75 -19.77
N VAL A 24 1.94 3.09 -18.62
CA VAL A 24 2.74 1.88 -18.37
C VAL A 24 2.37 0.76 -19.33
N CYS A 25 1.08 0.57 -19.68
CA CYS A 25 0.71 -0.40 -20.72
C CYS A 25 1.38 -0.13 -22.06
N LEU A 26 1.57 1.15 -22.45
CA LEU A 26 2.28 1.54 -23.66
C LEU A 26 3.79 1.32 -23.54
N ASP A 27 4.39 1.67 -22.39
CA ASP A 27 5.81 1.43 -22.15
C ASP A 27 6.16 -0.06 -22.22
N LEU A 28 5.30 -0.93 -21.67
CA LEU A 28 5.50 -2.37 -21.70
C LEU A 28 5.31 -2.99 -23.09
N GLN A 29 4.87 -2.21 -24.08
CA GLN A 29 4.87 -2.54 -25.50
C GLN A 29 6.04 -1.93 -26.26
N ASN A 30 6.74 -0.94 -25.69
CA ASN A 30 7.95 -0.37 -26.29
C ASN A 30 9.08 -1.42 -26.23
N PRO A 31 9.70 -1.81 -27.37
CA PRO A 31 10.71 -2.86 -27.39
C PRO A 31 11.92 -2.60 -26.49
N ILE A 32 12.37 -1.34 -26.39
CA ILE A 32 13.53 -0.95 -25.58
C ILE A 32 13.21 -1.12 -24.10
N ILE A 33 12.06 -0.59 -23.66
CA ILE A 33 11.65 -0.68 -22.26
C ILE A 33 11.33 -2.14 -21.89
N LYS A 34 10.57 -2.85 -22.74
CA LYS A 34 10.24 -4.27 -22.55
C LYS A 34 11.50 -5.12 -22.41
N ASN A 35 12.48 -4.94 -23.30
CA ASN A 35 13.74 -5.67 -23.23
C ASN A 35 14.49 -5.35 -21.92
N ARG A 36 14.53 -4.07 -21.53
CA ARG A 36 15.21 -3.64 -20.31
C ARG A 36 14.59 -4.21 -19.04
N LEU A 37 13.27 -4.38 -19.01
CA LEU A 37 12.55 -4.93 -17.85
C LEU A 37 12.49 -6.47 -17.86
N SER A 38 12.87 -7.11 -18.96
CA SER A 38 12.68 -8.56 -19.18
C SER A 38 13.38 -9.44 -18.14
N THR A 39 14.46 -8.97 -17.52
CA THR A 39 15.18 -9.68 -16.46
C THR A 39 14.35 -9.89 -15.19
N ILE A 40 13.29 -9.09 -14.98
CA ILE A 40 12.36 -9.23 -13.86
C ILE A 40 10.98 -9.68 -14.31
N ILE A 41 10.42 -9.06 -15.35
CA ILE A 41 9.01 -9.32 -15.76
C ILE A 41 8.87 -10.30 -16.92
N GLY A 42 9.99 -10.81 -17.47
CA GLY A 42 10.02 -11.64 -18.66
C GLY A 42 9.66 -10.89 -19.95
N ASN A 43 9.61 -11.61 -21.07
CA ASN A 43 9.25 -11.07 -22.38
C ASN A 43 8.11 -11.83 -23.08
N ASN A 44 7.63 -12.92 -22.49
CA ASN A 44 6.59 -13.81 -23.02
C ASN A 44 5.14 -13.31 -22.84
N TYR A 45 4.94 -12.14 -22.24
CA TYR A 45 3.64 -11.51 -22.12
C TYR A 45 3.27 -10.72 -23.40
N ASP A 46 1.98 -10.69 -23.72
CA ASP A 46 1.43 -9.96 -24.86
C ASP A 46 0.91 -8.55 -24.47
N LYS A 47 -0.03 -7.99 -25.24
CA LYS A 47 -0.52 -6.63 -25.01
C LYS A 47 -1.14 -6.48 -23.61
N CYS A 48 -0.65 -5.49 -22.87
CA CYS A 48 -1.19 -5.12 -21.56
C CYS A 48 -2.40 -4.20 -21.67
N THR A 49 -3.38 -4.42 -20.79
CA THR A 49 -4.58 -3.59 -20.65
C THR A 49 -4.83 -3.26 -19.18
N LYS A 50 -5.49 -2.14 -18.93
CA LYS A 50 -5.93 -1.77 -17.59
C LYS A 50 -7.04 -2.72 -17.14
N VAL A 51 -6.96 -3.15 -15.90
CA VAL A 51 -8.03 -3.90 -15.23
C VAL A 51 -9.12 -2.91 -14.79
N ASN A 52 -10.37 -3.18 -15.18
CA ASN A 52 -11.51 -2.38 -14.73
C ASN A 52 -11.94 -2.81 -13.32
N GLY A 53 -12.39 -1.85 -12.51
CA GLY A 53 -12.90 -2.10 -11.16
C GLY A 53 -11.92 -1.71 -10.05
N LYS A 54 -12.14 -2.27 -8.86
CA LYS A 54 -11.31 -2.01 -7.66
C LYS A 54 -10.57 -3.29 -7.29
N HIS A 55 -9.49 -3.56 -8.02
CA HIS A 55 -8.65 -4.73 -7.83
C HIS A 55 -7.27 -4.33 -7.32
N LYS A 56 -6.50 -5.32 -6.88
CA LYS A 56 -5.13 -5.11 -6.45
C LYS A 56 -4.17 -4.99 -7.64
N CYS A 57 -4.44 -5.80 -8.67
CA CYS A 57 -3.87 -5.71 -10.00
C CYS A 57 -4.48 -4.53 -10.77
N ASP A 58 -3.64 -3.63 -11.25
CA ASP A 58 -4.04 -2.44 -12.00
C ASP A 58 -3.98 -2.69 -13.52
N ILE A 59 -3.00 -3.48 -13.98
CA ILE A 59 -2.84 -3.84 -15.40
C ILE A 59 -2.53 -5.33 -15.56
N GLN A 60 -2.96 -5.91 -16.68
CA GLN A 60 -2.77 -7.32 -17.00
C GLN A 60 -2.56 -7.54 -18.51
N SER A 61 -1.69 -8.49 -18.89
CA SER A 61 -1.56 -8.95 -20.27
C SER A 61 -2.74 -9.83 -20.69
N LYS A 62 -3.12 -9.86 -21.98
CA LYS A 62 -4.25 -10.68 -22.46
C LYS A 62 -4.04 -12.17 -22.17
N ASN A 63 -2.82 -12.67 -22.34
CA ASN A 63 -2.43 -14.04 -21.98
C ASN A 63 -2.28 -14.27 -20.46
N LYS A 64 -2.56 -13.26 -19.62
CA LYS A 64 -2.58 -13.31 -18.16
C LYS A 64 -1.24 -13.62 -17.47
N ILE A 65 -0.14 -13.74 -18.22
CA ILE A 65 1.20 -13.99 -17.70
C ILE A 65 1.69 -12.81 -16.87
N LEU A 66 1.44 -11.58 -17.33
CA LEU A 66 1.81 -10.37 -16.62
C LEU A 66 0.61 -9.80 -15.87
N LYS A 67 0.75 -9.63 -14.55
CA LYS A 67 -0.21 -8.92 -13.68
C LYS A 67 0.58 -7.95 -12.82
N CYS A 68 0.33 -6.65 -12.98
CA CYS A 68 1.09 -5.62 -12.28
C CYS A 68 0.21 -4.73 -11.41
N GLN A 69 0.72 -4.37 -10.25
CA GLN A 69 0.29 -3.18 -9.52
C GLN A 69 1.17 -2.00 -9.92
N ILE A 70 0.57 -0.85 -10.23
CA ILE A 70 1.25 0.36 -10.69
C ILE A 70 1.30 1.39 -9.58
N LYS A 71 2.47 2.00 -9.37
CA LYS A 71 2.65 3.10 -8.40
C LYS A 71 3.41 4.25 -9.04
N LYS A 72 2.72 5.38 -9.21
CA LYS A 72 3.38 6.67 -9.37
C LYS A 72 4.02 7.09 -8.05
N TYR A 73 5.32 7.35 -8.04
CA TYR A 73 6.05 7.72 -6.82
C TYR A 73 7.03 8.86 -7.02
N LYS A 74 7.49 9.41 -5.89
CA LYS A 74 8.64 10.32 -5.79
C LYS A 74 9.60 9.71 -4.77
N LYS A 75 10.90 9.97 -4.93
CA LYS A 75 11.93 9.52 -3.99
C LYS A 75 11.56 9.85 -2.54
N ASN A 76 11.67 8.85 -1.66
CA ASN A 76 11.43 8.92 -0.22
C ASN A 76 10.01 9.36 0.20
N MET A 77 9.03 9.29 -0.70
CA MET A 77 7.64 9.54 -0.36
C MET A 77 6.87 8.24 -0.18
N PHE A 78 5.88 8.24 0.71
CA PHE A 78 4.95 7.14 0.86
C PHE A 78 3.88 7.12 -0.24
N GLN A 79 3.57 5.93 -0.75
CA GLN A 79 2.45 5.64 -1.63
C GLN A 79 1.47 4.72 -0.92
N GLN A 80 0.17 4.84 -1.19
CA GLN A 80 -0.80 3.87 -0.69
C GLN A 80 -0.58 2.53 -1.37
N LEU A 81 -0.28 1.50 -0.57
CA LEU A 81 -0.19 0.12 -1.02
C LEU A 81 -1.55 -0.56 -0.90
N ASP A 82 -2.17 -0.47 0.27
CA ASP A 82 -3.43 -1.12 0.59
C ASP A 82 -4.30 -0.27 1.51
N LYS A 83 -5.62 -0.51 1.51
CA LYS A 83 -6.55 0.18 2.40
C LYS A 83 -7.84 -0.61 2.61
N ASN A 84 -8.05 -1.07 3.84
CA ASN A 84 -9.20 -1.91 4.20
C ASN A 84 -9.76 -1.54 5.58
N ASN A 85 -10.95 -2.06 5.91
CA ASN A 85 -11.44 -2.00 7.29
C ASN A 85 -10.65 -2.99 8.15
N ILE A 86 -10.50 -2.75 9.46
CA ILE A 86 -9.78 -3.67 10.35
C ILE A 86 -10.39 -5.06 10.35
N SER A 87 -11.72 -5.17 10.29
CA SER A 87 -12.41 -6.46 10.22
C SER A 87 -11.96 -7.31 9.02
N VAL A 88 -11.65 -6.71 7.87
CA VAL A 88 -11.17 -7.46 6.70
C VAL A 88 -9.79 -8.06 6.95
N LEU A 89 -8.92 -7.32 7.64
CA LEU A 89 -7.58 -7.79 8.01
C LEU A 89 -7.67 -8.95 9.03
N VAL A 90 -8.43 -8.76 10.11
CA VAL A 90 -8.59 -9.76 11.18
C VAL A 90 -9.31 -11.02 10.68
N ASN A 91 -10.32 -10.87 9.82
CA ASN A 91 -10.99 -12.03 9.21
C ASN A 91 -10.07 -12.83 8.28
N LYS A 92 -9.01 -12.21 7.75
CA LYS A 92 -8.06 -12.90 6.85
C LYS A 92 -6.84 -13.45 7.59
N ILE A 93 -6.52 -12.90 8.76
CA ILE A 93 -5.38 -13.27 9.60
C ILE A 93 -5.93 -13.39 11.03
N HIS A 94 -6.49 -14.55 11.34
CA HIS A 94 -7.24 -14.78 12.58
C HIS A 94 -6.38 -14.61 13.84
N GLU A 95 -5.07 -14.79 13.74
CA GLU A 95 -4.10 -14.56 14.81
C GLU A 95 -4.07 -13.09 15.27
N LEU A 96 -4.59 -12.16 14.45
CA LEU A 96 -4.70 -10.75 14.83
C LEU A 96 -5.96 -10.44 15.64
N LYS A 97 -6.82 -11.44 15.92
CA LYS A 97 -8.07 -11.23 16.66
C LYS A 97 -7.82 -10.72 18.08
N ASP A 98 -6.83 -11.29 18.77
CA ASP A 98 -6.45 -10.86 20.13
C ASP A 98 -5.91 -9.42 20.14
N CYS A 99 -5.41 -8.95 18.99
CA CYS A 99 -4.87 -7.62 18.80
C CYS A 99 -5.88 -6.63 18.19
N GLU A 100 -7.11 -7.07 17.92
CA GLU A 100 -8.11 -6.30 17.18
C GLU A 100 -8.44 -4.99 17.92
N GLN A 101 -8.52 -5.01 19.25
CA GLN A 101 -8.81 -3.82 20.05
C GLN A 101 -7.74 -2.74 19.88
N ILE A 102 -6.46 -3.10 19.83
CA ILE A 102 -5.36 -2.15 19.61
C ILE A 102 -5.42 -1.62 18.17
N LEU A 103 -5.59 -2.52 17.19
CA LEU A 103 -5.71 -2.18 15.78
C LEU A 103 -6.84 -1.18 15.51
N ARG A 104 -8.01 -1.40 16.12
CA ARG A 104 -9.16 -0.48 16.04
C ARG A 104 -8.87 0.81 16.80
N GLY A 105 -8.27 0.72 17.98
CA GLY A 105 -7.98 1.87 18.85
C GLY A 105 -7.24 3.01 18.16
N PHE A 106 -6.19 2.71 17.38
CA PHE A 106 -5.43 3.75 16.67
C PHE A 106 -5.98 4.12 15.28
N CYS A 107 -6.90 3.33 14.73
CA CYS A 107 -7.47 3.54 13.39
C CYS A 107 -8.87 4.18 13.40
N GLU A 108 -9.70 3.84 14.37
CA GLU A 108 -11.14 4.07 14.31
C GLU A 108 -11.59 5.09 15.36
N TYR A 109 -12.13 6.22 14.91
CA TYR A 109 -12.96 7.06 15.74
C TYR A 109 -14.37 6.47 15.82
N PRO A 110 -15.13 6.72 16.91
CA PRO A 110 -16.57 6.50 16.92
C PRO A 110 -17.25 7.21 15.75
N LEU A 111 -18.41 6.71 15.33
CA LEU A 111 -19.22 7.37 14.31
C LEU A 111 -20.24 8.29 14.96
N LEU A 112 -20.57 9.40 14.29
CA LEU A 112 -21.74 10.21 14.63
C LEU A 112 -23.03 9.37 14.48
N PRO A 113 -24.16 9.78 15.10
CA PRO A 113 -25.42 9.04 15.03
C PRO A 113 -25.88 8.68 13.60
N ASN A 114 -25.53 9.52 12.61
CA ASN A 114 -25.83 9.29 11.19
C ASN A 114 -24.98 8.18 10.53
N LYS A 115 -24.00 7.60 11.22
CA LYS A 115 -23.09 6.52 10.75
C LYS A 115 -22.32 6.82 9.46
N THR A 116 -22.26 8.08 9.01
CA THR A 116 -21.56 8.48 7.77
C THR A 116 -20.25 9.19 8.05
N HIS A 117 -20.15 9.88 9.18
CA HIS A 117 -19.00 10.66 9.59
C HIS A 117 -18.47 10.20 10.94
N VAL A 118 -17.18 10.45 11.17
CA VAL A 118 -16.51 10.16 12.42
C VAL A 118 -16.73 11.29 13.42
N ASP A 119 -16.88 10.92 14.68
CA ASP A 119 -16.92 11.85 15.80
C ASP A 119 -15.48 12.23 16.20
N ARG A 120 -15.12 13.48 15.94
CA ARG A 120 -13.79 14.03 16.29
C ARG A 120 -13.72 14.64 17.69
N SER A 121 -14.84 14.70 18.43
CA SER A 121 -14.81 15.10 19.83
C SER A 121 -14.09 14.06 20.69
N LYS A 122 -14.07 12.81 20.24
CA LYS A 122 -13.31 11.71 20.84
C LYS A 122 -11.90 11.64 20.27
N THR A 123 -10.98 11.05 21.02
CA THR A 123 -9.60 10.81 20.58
C THR A 123 -9.43 9.37 20.09
N ILE A 124 -8.46 9.14 19.20
CA ILE A 124 -7.98 7.78 18.93
C ILE A 124 -7.13 7.31 20.11
N LYS A 125 -7.17 6.02 20.40
CA LYS A 125 -6.29 5.39 21.38
C LYS A 125 -4.92 5.21 20.73
N LYS A 126 -3.93 5.97 21.19
CA LYS A 126 -2.55 5.80 20.74
C LYS A 126 -2.00 4.50 21.30
N MET A 127 -1.03 3.90 20.61
CA MET A 127 -0.33 2.71 21.09
C MET A 127 0.71 3.09 22.16
N SER A 128 0.23 3.51 23.33
CA SER A 128 1.02 4.02 24.45
C SER A 128 0.47 3.55 25.78
N THR A 129 1.29 3.68 26.82
CA THR A 129 0.96 3.30 28.21
C THR A 129 -0.21 4.07 28.83
N GLU A 130 -0.63 5.17 28.20
CA GLU A 130 -1.88 5.87 28.50
C GLU A 130 -3.14 5.02 28.26
N PHE A 131 -3.09 4.08 27.30
CA PHE A 131 -4.27 3.32 26.85
C PHE A 131 -4.13 1.79 26.97
N TYR A 132 -2.90 1.29 27.13
CA TYR A 132 -2.56 -0.13 27.10
C TYR A 132 -1.41 -0.41 28.06
N THR A 133 -1.29 -1.63 28.59
CA THR A 133 -0.11 -2.01 29.40
C THR A 133 1.11 -2.25 28.51
N ASP A 134 2.30 -2.26 29.12
CA ASP A 134 3.51 -2.64 28.40
C ASP A 134 3.47 -4.09 27.91
N GLU A 135 2.85 -5.02 28.65
CA GLU A 135 2.66 -6.39 28.16
C GLU A 135 1.74 -6.44 26.95
N GLU A 136 0.63 -5.70 26.96
CA GLU A 136 -0.31 -5.64 25.82
C GLU A 136 0.39 -5.12 24.56
N LEU A 137 1.20 -4.06 24.68
CA LEU A 137 1.94 -3.49 23.55
C LEU A 137 3.07 -4.41 23.06
N LYS A 138 3.76 -5.11 23.97
CA LYS A 138 4.77 -6.12 23.62
C LYS A 138 4.14 -7.32 22.91
N TYR A 139 3.04 -7.85 23.46
CA TYR A 139 2.28 -8.92 22.83
C TYR A 139 1.78 -8.51 21.45
N PHE A 140 1.23 -7.30 21.32
CA PHE A 140 0.77 -6.76 20.04
C PHE A 140 1.87 -6.76 18.97
N ILE A 141 3.04 -6.23 19.31
CA ILE A 141 4.17 -6.18 18.37
C ILE A 141 4.72 -7.56 18.06
N LYS A 142 4.79 -8.45 19.07
CA LYS A 142 5.16 -9.85 18.86
C LYS A 142 4.20 -10.53 17.88
N THR A 143 2.90 -10.41 18.09
CA THR A 143 1.87 -11.00 17.22
C THR A 143 1.96 -10.50 15.78
N LEU A 144 2.22 -9.21 15.57
CA LEU A 144 2.47 -8.68 14.22
C LEU A 144 3.74 -9.27 13.60
N ASN A 145 4.81 -9.41 14.38
CA ASN A 145 6.09 -9.95 13.92
C ASN A 145 6.01 -11.45 13.58
N ASP A 146 5.32 -12.24 14.41
CA ASP A 146 5.09 -13.67 14.19
C ASP A 146 4.25 -13.92 12.94
N ASN A 147 3.37 -12.97 12.57
CA ASN A 147 2.48 -13.06 11.41
C ASN A 147 2.93 -12.21 10.21
N ARG A 148 4.19 -11.72 10.18
CA ARG A 148 4.72 -10.82 9.14
C ARG A 148 4.40 -11.27 7.72
N ARG A 149 4.72 -12.52 7.36
CA ARG A 149 4.50 -13.04 6.01
C ARG A 149 3.02 -13.03 5.62
N LYS A 150 2.10 -13.42 6.52
CA LYS A 150 0.65 -13.39 6.28
C LYS A 150 0.16 -11.96 6.05
N ILE A 151 0.61 -11.02 6.88
CA ILE A 151 0.28 -9.60 6.75
C ILE A 151 0.80 -9.04 5.42
N LEU A 152 2.06 -9.30 5.08
CA LEU A 152 2.68 -8.86 3.85
C LEU A 152 1.96 -9.44 2.62
N ASN A 153 1.66 -10.74 2.61
CA ASN A 153 0.88 -11.37 1.55
C ASN A 153 -0.49 -10.69 1.39
N PHE A 154 -1.21 -10.44 2.49
CA PHE A 154 -2.49 -9.75 2.43
C PHE A 154 -2.37 -8.35 1.83
N VAL A 155 -1.43 -7.53 2.30
CA VAL A 155 -1.31 -6.13 1.85
C VAL A 155 -0.72 -6.01 0.44
N PHE A 156 0.01 -7.00 -0.09
CA PHE A 156 0.55 -6.95 -1.45
C PHE A 156 -0.37 -7.62 -2.48
N PHE A 157 -0.93 -8.78 -2.15
CA PHE A 157 -1.74 -9.55 -3.08
C PHE A 157 -3.24 -9.24 -2.97
N GLY A 158 -3.72 -8.82 -1.80
CA GLY A 158 -5.14 -8.67 -1.53
C GLY A 158 -5.86 -10.03 -1.41
N SER A 159 -7.19 -9.99 -1.32
CA SER A 159 -8.01 -11.17 -1.04
C SER A 159 -8.52 -11.93 -2.27
N ASN A 160 -8.60 -11.28 -3.45
CA ASN A 160 -9.07 -11.91 -4.68
C ASN A 160 -7.88 -12.57 -5.41
N ILE A 161 -7.84 -13.91 -5.39
CA ILE A 161 -6.77 -14.75 -5.92
C ILE A 161 -6.55 -14.52 -7.43
N GLU A 162 -7.62 -14.41 -8.22
CA GLU A 162 -7.52 -14.24 -9.67
C GLU A 162 -6.89 -12.89 -10.05
N MET A 163 -7.06 -11.90 -9.17
CA MET A 163 -6.65 -10.50 -9.37
C MET A 163 -5.43 -10.10 -8.55
N GLN A 164 -4.66 -11.08 -8.07
CA GLN A 164 -3.39 -10.83 -7.40
C GLN A 164 -2.33 -10.39 -8.42
N PRO A 165 -1.63 -9.27 -8.18
CA PRO A 165 -0.48 -8.89 -8.99
C PRO A 165 0.72 -9.80 -8.71
N THR A 166 1.51 -10.07 -9.73
CA THR A 166 2.82 -10.75 -9.60
C THR A 166 3.94 -9.72 -9.42
N TYR A 167 3.80 -8.57 -10.07
CA TYR A 167 4.82 -7.53 -10.11
C TYR A 167 4.32 -6.20 -9.54
N LEU A 168 5.23 -5.45 -8.92
CA LEU A 168 5.02 -4.07 -8.54
C LEU A 168 5.87 -3.20 -9.47
N VAL A 169 5.20 -2.35 -10.25
CA VAL A 169 5.86 -1.42 -11.17
C VAL A 169 5.74 0.00 -10.64
N GLY A 170 6.88 0.62 -10.37
CA GLY A 170 6.97 2.00 -9.93
C GLY A 170 7.35 2.92 -11.09
N VAL A 171 6.70 4.09 -11.17
CA VAL A 171 7.14 5.17 -12.06
C VAL A 171 7.53 6.40 -11.24
N GLU A 172 8.80 6.77 -11.31
CA GLU A 172 9.36 7.91 -10.60
C GLU A 172 9.11 9.22 -11.33
N TYR A 173 8.63 10.21 -10.57
CA TYR A 173 8.41 11.55 -11.04
C TYR A 173 9.32 12.58 -10.36
N VAL A 174 10.03 13.36 -11.17
CA VAL A 174 10.80 14.54 -10.72
C VAL A 174 10.29 15.76 -11.48
N LYS A 175 9.97 16.84 -10.77
CA LYS A 175 9.40 18.08 -11.36
C LYS A 175 8.25 17.79 -12.36
N ASN A 176 7.34 16.88 -11.98
CA ASN A 176 6.18 16.44 -12.77
C ASN A 176 6.48 15.70 -14.10
N LYS A 177 7.74 15.31 -14.35
CA LYS A 177 8.13 14.49 -15.50
C LYS A 177 8.46 13.06 -15.05
N ARG A 178 8.15 12.08 -15.90
CA ARG A 178 8.59 10.69 -15.73
C ARG A 178 10.10 10.67 -15.94
N THR A 179 10.81 10.00 -15.03
CA THR A 179 12.29 9.92 -15.08
C THR A 179 12.78 8.49 -15.04
N LYS A 180 11.99 7.59 -14.44
CA LYS A 180 12.37 6.19 -14.26
C LYS A 180 11.14 5.30 -14.19
N ILE A 181 11.18 4.15 -14.83
CA ILE A 181 10.28 3.03 -14.58
C ILE A 181 11.11 1.89 -13.98
N ILE A 182 10.57 1.28 -12.92
CA ILE A 182 11.22 0.19 -12.19
C ILE A 182 10.22 -0.92 -11.95
N ALA A 183 10.65 -2.17 -12.15
CA ALA A 183 9.85 -3.35 -11.87
C ALA A 183 10.49 -4.21 -10.78
N PHE A 184 9.65 -4.77 -9.92
CA PHE A 184 10.01 -5.73 -8.88
C PHE A 184 9.08 -6.93 -8.93
N GLU A 185 9.58 -8.11 -8.63
CA GLU A 185 8.72 -9.25 -8.28
C GLU A 185 8.22 -9.08 -6.84
N ILE A 186 6.90 -9.15 -6.64
CA ILE A 186 6.30 -8.94 -5.32
C ILE A 186 6.76 -9.99 -4.32
N LYS A 187 6.96 -11.24 -4.75
CA LYS A 187 7.49 -12.31 -3.88
C LYS A 187 8.84 -11.93 -3.29
N LYS A 188 9.76 -11.40 -4.11
CA LYS A 188 11.08 -10.92 -3.67
C LYS A 188 10.99 -9.72 -2.72
N ILE A 189 10.04 -8.81 -2.95
CA ILE A 189 9.76 -7.73 -1.98
C ILE A 189 9.37 -8.33 -0.63
N ILE A 190 8.46 -9.31 -0.60
CA ILE A 190 7.97 -9.91 0.64
C ILE A 190 9.08 -10.71 1.35
N GLU A 191 9.89 -11.47 0.60
CA GLU A 191 11.06 -12.19 1.12
C GLU A 191 12.09 -11.27 1.80
N TYR A 192 12.28 -10.05 1.28
CA TYR A 192 13.11 -9.06 1.96
C TYR A 192 12.41 -8.48 3.19
N LEU A 193 11.16 -8.01 3.03
CA LEU A 193 10.43 -7.30 4.08
C LEU A 193 10.12 -8.17 5.30
N GLU A 194 9.95 -9.48 5.14
CA GLU A 194 9.70 -10.38 6.27
C GLU A 194 10.87 -10.49 7.24
N LYS A 195 12.09 -10.15 6.81
CA LYS A 195 13.30 -10.17 7.65
C LYS A 195 13.34 -8.96 8.59
N LEU A 196 12.55 -7.93 8.30
CA LEU A 196 12.47 -6.70 9.09
C LEU A 196 11.40 -6.80 10.17
N GLU A 197 11.54 -6.02 11.24
CA GLU A 197 10.58 -6.05 12.37
C GLU A 197 9.60 -4.88 12.35
N PHE A 198 8.37 -5.15 12.77
CA PHE A 198 7.38 -4.12 13.08
C PHE A 198 7.74 -3.42 14.39
N LYS A 199 7.66 -2.09 14.37
CA LYS A 199 7.92 -1.21 15.52
C LYS A 199 6.85 -0.12 15.60
N ILE A 200 6.43 0.22 16.81
CA ILE A 200 5.55 1.38 17.04
C ILE A 200 6.38 2.65 16.82
N SER A 201 5.86 3.61 16.05
CA SER A 201 6.55 4.88 15.84
C SER A 201 6.63 5.74 17.11
N LEU A 202 7.56 6.70 17.14
CA LEU A 202 7.70 7.63 18.26
C LEU A 202 6.39 8.36 18.60
N LYS A 203 5.59 8.71 17.58
CA LYS A 203 4.28 9.37 17.77
C LYS A 203 3.15 8.40 18.15
N LYS A 204 3.43 7.11 18.33
CA LYS A 204 2.50 6.07 18.80
C LYS A 204 1.20 5.94 17.98
N THR A 205 1.23 6.41 16.75
CA THR A 205 0.06 6.52 15.84
C THR A 205 0.25 5.75 14.54
N THR A 206 1.43 5.18 14.34
CA THR A 206 1.77 4.38 13.18
C THR A 206 2.66 3.21 13.59
N ILE A 207 2.59 2.13 12.83
CA ILE A 207 3.49 0.98 12.94
C ILE A 207 4.38 1.00 11.71
N LEU A 208 5.67 0.80 11.90
CA LEU A 208 6.69 0.89 10.85
C LEU A 208 7.36 -0.47 10.70
N LEU A 209 7.69 -0.87 9.48
CA LEU A 209 8.46 -2.09 9.21
C LEU A 209 9.90 -1.73 8.87
N GLY A 210 10.82 -2.17 9.72
CA GLY A 210 12.25 -1.87 9.63
C GLY A 210 12.62 -0.41 9.95
N ASP A 211 13.90 -0.18 10.20
CA ASP A 211 14.42 1.14 10.61
C ASP A 211 14.35 2.16 9.46
N GLU A 212 14.43 1.67 8.23
CA GLU A 212 14.21 2.44 7.01
C GLU A 212 12.73 2.82 6.77
N ARG A 213 11.80 2.33 7.59
CA ARG A 213 10.36 2.70 7.52
C ARG A 213 9.76 2.45 6.13
N ILE A 214 10.13 1.32 5.51
CA ILE A 214 9.75 1.03 4.11
C ILE A 214 8.24 0.84 4.00
N ILE A 215 7.64 0.15 4.97
CA ILE A 215 6.20 0.02 5.13
C ILE A 215 5.75 0.81 6.36
N SER A 216 4.57 1.42 6.27
CA SER A 216 3.86 1.96 7.41
C SER A 216 2.41 1.48 7.46
N PHE A 217 1.94 1.10 8.64
CA PHE A 217 0.53 0.97 8.96
C PHE A 217 0.06 2.18 9.73
N GLN A 218 -1.06 2.75 9.28
CA GLN A 218 -1.61 3.96 9.88
C GLN A 218 -3.11 4.05 9.62
N ARG A 219 -3.78 4.86 10.43
CA ARG A 219 -5.10 5.38 10.10
C ARG A 219 -5.05 6.08 8.73
N LYS A 220 -6.05 5.81 7.88
CA LYS A 220 -6.21 6.50 6.58
C LYS A 220 -6.31 8.02 6.76
N GLY A 221 -7.18 8.45 7.66
CA GLY A 221 -7.42 9.87 7.91
C GLY A 221 -7.96 10.64 6.70
N GLY A 222 -8.17 11.95 6.90
CA GLY A 222 -8.72 12.82 5.87
C GLY A 222 -10.17 12.48 5.49
N ASP A 223 -10.44 12.39 4.18
CA ASP A 223 -11.75 12.06 3.59
C ASP A 223 -12.92 12.92 4.11
N SER A 224 -12.67 14.18 4.46
CA SER A 224 -13.69 15.10 4.99
C SER A 224 -14.49 14.49 6.16
N ASN A 225 -13.81 13.78 7.06
CA ASN A 225 -14.38 13.13 8.24
C ASN A 225 -15.37 12.01 7.96
N ARG A 226 -15.44 11.51 6.72
CA ARG A 226 -16.28 10.34 6.41
C ARG A 226 -15.77 9.10 7.13
N LYS A 227 -16.66 8.12 7.35
CA LYS A 227 -16.32 6.82 7.94
C LYS A 227 -15.14 6.12 7.25
N SER A 228 -14.90 6.38 5.96
CA SER A 228 -13.75 5.83 5.23
C SER A 228 -12.38 6.30 5.75
N SER A 229 -12.35 7.39 6.52
CA SER A 229 -11.14 7.86 7.20
C SER A 229 -10.68 6.95 8.35
N ASN A 230 -11.55 6.07 8.86
CA ASN A 230 -11.23 5.05 9.86
C ASN A 230 -10.57 3.80 9.30
N LYS A 231 -10.42 3.70 7.97
CA LYS A 231 -9.77 2.54 7.36
C LYS A 231 -8.32 2.42 7.79
N PHE A 232 -7.87 1.19 7.96
CA PHE A 232 -6.46 0.85 8.05
C PHE A 232 -5.82 1.05 6.68
N GLN A 233 -4.70 1.76 6.66
CA GLN A 233 -3.98 2.06 5.43
C GLN A 233 -2.54 1.59 5.55
N THR A 234 -2.14 0.75 4.60
CA THR A 234 -0.76 0.37 4.38
C THR A 234 -0.15 1.29 3.34
N LYS A 235 1.02 1.84 3.66
CA LYS A 235 1.81 2.62 2.71
C LYS A 235 3.20 2.04 2.55
N ILE A 236 3.82 2.36 1.43
CA ILE A 236 5.14 1.88 1.03
C ILE A 236 5.98 3.04 0.48
N ILE A 237 7.30 3.02 0.69
CA ILE A 237 8.27 3.88 0.00
C ILE A 237 9.02 3.05 -1.05
N LEU A 238 8.60 3.11 -2.31
CA LEU A 238 9.17 2.28 -3.37
C LEU A 238 10.67 2.54 -3.58
N SER A 239 11.10 3.81 -3.48
CA SER A 239 12.50 4.17 -3.72
C SER A 239 13.49 3.54 -2.73
N LYS A 240 13.02 3.06 -1.58
CA LYS A 240 13.86 2.37 -0.59
C LYS A 240 14.08 0.90 -0.93
N LEU A 241 13.17 0.27 -1.68
CA LEU A 241 13.31 -1.14 -2.09
C LEU A 241 14.47 -1.36 -3.08
N VAL A 242 14.82 -0.33 -3.87
CA VAL A 242 15.82 -0.41 -4.95
C VAL A 242 17.17 -0.96 -4.48
N LYS A 243 17.54 -0.71 -3.22
CA LYS A 243 18.82 -1.16 -2.65
C LYS A 243 18.82 -2.62 -2.17
N TYR A 244 17.66 -3.22 -1.99
CA TYR A 244 17.51 -4.47 -1.22
C TYR A 244 16.77 -5.58 -1.97
N VAL A 245 16.09 -5.25 -3.06
CA VAL A 245 15.28 -6.19 -3.83
C VAL A 245 15.71 -6.11 -5.28
N ASP A 246 15.94 -7.26 -5.89
CA ASP A 246 16.25 -7.36 -7.32
C ASP A 246 15.19 -6.65 -8.15
N ASN A 247 15.66 -5.89 -9.12
CA ASN A 247 14.83 -4.99 -9.89
C ASN A 247 15.40 -4.75 -11.29
N ALA A 248 14.52 -4.33 -12.19
CA ALA A 248 14.89 -3.88 -13.52
C ALA A 248 14.45 -2.42 -13.69
N ILE A 249 15.33 -1.61 -14.26
CA ILE A 249 15.16 -0.16 -14.36
C ILE A 249 15.38 0.30 -15.80
N PHE A 250 14.48 1.15 -16.27
CA PHE A 250 14.65 1.99 -17.45
C PHE A 250 14.53 3.47 -17.07
N TYR A 251 15.41 4.31 -17.62
CA TYR A 251 15.40 5.77 -17.46
C TYR A 251 14.88 6.40 -18.74
N TYR A 252 13.93 7.33 -18.61
CA TYR A 252 13.32 8.06 -19.74
C TYR A 252 14.20 9.20 -20.22
#